data_AF-A0A1Y3AY95-F1
#
_entry.id   AF-A0A1Y3AY95-F1
#
_cell.length_a   1.000
_cell.length_b   1.000
_cell.length_c   1.000
_cell.angle_alpha   90.00
_cell.angle_beta   90.00
_cell.angle_gamma   90.00
#
_symmetry.space_group_name_H-M   'P 1'
#
loop_
_entity.id
_entity.type
_entity.pdbx_description
1 polymer ?
#
loop_
_entity_poly.entity_id
_entity_poly.type
_entity_poly.pdbx_seq_one_letter_code
_entity_poly.pdbx_strand_id
1 'polypeptide(L)'
;MAVHTNAIVHGSSSAAAGSSSSTSTTSAAAATTSGQSKRKEIYKYVAPWTIYAMSWSVRHDKRFRLAIGSYIEEYNNKVQIVTLDESSSEFTAKTTFDHPYPTTKIMWIPDMKANLPDLLATSGDYLRIWRLNQDNESTMECLLNNVCYCY
;
A
#
# COMPACT_ATOMS: atom_id res chain seq x y z
N MET A 1 12.75 7.11 -25.44
CA MET A 1 13.47 6.17 -24.54
C MET A 1 12.63 6.09 -23.27
N ALA A 2 11.77 5.08 -23.11
CA ALA A 2 10.89 4.99 -21.94
C ALA A 2 11.71 4.50 -20.74
N VAL A 3 11.96 5.39 -19.78
CA VAL A 3 12.58 5.03 -18.50
C VAL A 3 11.54 4.26 -17.71
N HIS A 4 11.64 2.93 -17.72
CA HIS A 4 10.73 2.07 -16.96
C HIS A 4 11.12 2.13 -15.48
N THR A 5 10.39 2.91 -14.69
CA THR A 5 10.56 2.95 -13.24
C THR A 5 9.83 1.75 -12.61
N ASN A 6 10.59 0.79 -12.08
CA ASN A 6 10.06 -0.37 -11.36
C ASN A 6 9.86 -0.05 -9.88
N ALA A 7 8.79 -0.57 -9.26
CA ALA A 7 8.71 -0.66 -7.81
C ALA A 7 9.34 -1.98 -7.36
N ILE A 8 10.50 -1.90 -6.69
CA ILE A 8 11.16 -3.06 -6.04
C ILE A 8 10.78 -3.03 -4.57
N VAL A 9 10.23 -4.14 -4.08
CA VAL A 9 9.69 -4.24 -2.71
C VAL A 9 10.48 -5.27 -1.92
N HIS A 10 10.92 -4.89 -0.71
CA HIS A 10 11.46 -5.83 0.28
C HIS A 10 10.36 -6.26 1.25
N GLY A 11 10.00 -7.54 1.24
CA GLY A 11 9.08 -8.12 2.20
C GLY A 11 9.82 -8.81 3.35
N SER A 12 9.33 -8.64 4.58
CA SER A 12 9.69 -9.49 5.72
C SER A 12 8.41 -10.10 6.29
N SER A 13 8.20 -11.40 6.13
CA SER A 13 7.06 -12.10 6.72
C SER A 13 7.26 -12.23 8.24
N SER A 14 6.28 -11.79 9.02
CA SER A 14 6.17 -12.13 10.45
C SER A 14 5.11 -13.22 10.62
N ALA A 15 5.53 -14.41 11.03
CA ALA A 15 4.60 -15.37 11.61
C ALA A 15 4.11 -14.81 12.96
N ALA A 16 2.81 -14.60 13.11
CA ALA A 16 2.20 -14.19 14.37
C ALA A 16 2.28 -15.35 15.37
N ALA A 17 3.09 -15.21 16.42
CA ALA A 17 3.11 -16.16 17.52
C ALA A 17 1.87 -15.96 18.38
N GLY A 18 0.94 -16.92 18.34
CA GLY A 18 -0.24 -16.94 19.19
C GLY A 18 0.14 -17.05 20.67
N SER A 19 -0.45 -16.21 21.50
CA SER A 19 -0.29 -16.25 22.96
C SER A 19 -1.19 -17.34 23.56
N SER A 20 -0.59 -18.38 24.13
CA SER A 20 -1.28 -19.30 25.04
C SER A 20 -0.50 -19.42 26.35
N SER A 21 -1.18 -19.07 27.44
CA SER A 21 -0.71 -19.19 28.83
C SER A 21 -0.94 -20.59 29.38
N SER A 22 0.07 -21.23 29.99
CA SER A 22 -0.05 -22.01 31.23
C SER A 22 1.27 -22.64 31.73
N THR A 23 1.54 -22.38 33.00
CA THR A 23 2.31 -23.00 34.10
C THR A 23 3.03 -24.37 33.96
N SER A 24 4.31 -24.34 34.40
CA SER A 24 5.15 -25.31 35.16
C SER A 24 5.65 -26.68 34.64
N THR A 25 6.93 -26.91 35.00
CA THR A 25 7.68 -28.15 35.37
C THR A 25 8.58 -28.87 34.35
N THR A 26 9.88 -28.88 34.71
CA THR A 26 11.03 -29.78 34.41
C THR A 26 10.92 -30.84 33.31
N SER A 27 11.83 -30.80 32.33
CA SER A 27 12.91 -31.79 32.10
C SER A 27 13.66 -31.49 30.79
N ALA A 28 14.97 -31.75 30.79
CA ALA A 28 15.87 -31.48 29.68
C ALA A 28 15.59 -32.36 28.44
N ALA A 29 15.45 -31.72 27.29
CA ALA A 29 15.72 -32.30 25.97
C ALA A 29 16.18 -31.16 25.06
N ALA A 30 17.36 -31.32 24.44
CA ALA A 30 17.92 -30.35 23.51
C ALA A 30 17.04 -30.29 22.26
N ALA A 31 16.12 -29.33 22.23
CA ALA A 31 15.41 -28.95 21.02
C ALA A 31 16.35 -28.10 20.17
N THR A 32 16.73 -28.62 19.00
CA THR A 32 17.30 -27.81 17.93
C THR A 32 16.24 -26.78 17.54
N THR A 33 16.31 -25.59 18.13
CA THR A 33 15.55 -24.43 17.68
C THR A 33 16.07 -24.09 16.28
N SER A 34 15.43 -24.64 15.25
CA SER A 34 15.57 -24.15 13.89
C SER A 34 14.94 -22.77 13.86
N GLY A 35 15.71 -21.76 14.28
CA GLY A 35 15.41 -20.37 14.02
C GLY A 35 15.42 -20.20 12.51
N GLN A 36 14.25 -20.37 11.88
CA GLN A 36 14.08 -19.99 10.49
C GLN A 36 14.41 -18.50 10.41
N SER A 37 15.62 -18.22 9.92
CA SER A 37 16.04 -16.87 9.62
C SER A 37 15.01 -16.32 8.64
N LYS A 38 14.40 -15.18 9.01
CA LYS A 38 13.43 -14.49 8.15
C LYS A 38 14.09 -14.26 6.80
N ARG A 39 13.68 -15.02 5.78
CA ARG A 39 14.20 -14.86 4.42
C ARG A 39 13.73 -13.50 3.94
N LYS A 40 14.67 -12.65 3.53
CA LYS A 40 14.34 -11.39 2.86
C LYS A 40 13.84 -11.76 1.47
N GLU A 41 12.63 -11.34 1.14
CA GLU A 41 12.04 -11.60 -0.18
C GLU A 41 11.98 -10.31 -0.98
N ILE A 42 12.28 -10.42 -2.27
CA ILE A 42 12.26 -9.31 -3.22
C ILE A 42 11.12 -9.57 -4.18
N TYR A 43 10.15 -8.66 -4.17
CA TYR A 43 9.01 -8.70 -5.07
C TYR A 43 9.14 -7.59 -6.13
N LYS A 44 8.57 -7.84 -7.30
CA LYS A 44 8.60 -6.92 -8.44
C LYS A 44 7.19 -6.62 -8.91
N TYR A 45 6.91 -5.34 -9.12
CA TYR A 45 5.73 -4.89 -9.86
C TYR A 45 6.17 -3.97 -11.01
N VAL A 46 5.64 -4.20 -12.21
CA VAL A 46 5.90 -3.37 -13.39
C VAL A 46 4.61 -2.64 -13.75
N ALA A 47 4.59 -1.32 -13.51
CA ALA A 47 3.50 -0.49 -13.96
C ALA A 47 3.62 -0.25 -15.48
N PRO A 48 2.49 -0.12 -16.21
CA PRO A 48 2.51 0.17 -17.65
C PRO A 48 2.91 1.63 -17.98
N TRP A 49 3.14 2.47 -16.98
CA TRP A 49 3.63 3.84 -17.07
C TRP A 49 4.77 4.07 -16.08
N THR A 50 5.53 5.15 -16.29
CA THR A 50 6.56 5.60 -15.33
C THR A 50 5.90 5.91 -13.98
N ILE A 51 6.47 5.42 -12.88
CA ILE A 51 6.00 5.74 -11.54
C ILE A 51 6.64 7.05 -11.07
N TYR A 52 5.83 8.01 -10.62
CA TYR A 52 6.28 9.33 -10.15
C TYR A 52 6.22 9.48 -8.62
N ALA A 53 5.16 8.98 -7.99
CA ALA A 53 5.00 8.98 -6.55
C ALA A 53 4.50 7.62 -6.06
N MET A 54 4.78 7.29 -4.80
CA MET A 54 4.32 6.04 -4.18
C MET A 54 4.17 6.17 -2.67
N SER A 55 3.33 5.33 -2.06
CA SER A 55 3.10 5.30 -0.61
C SER A 55 2.63 3.95 -0.10
N TRP A 56 3.29 3.44 0.95
CA TRP A 56 2.89 2.21 1.63
C TRP A 56 1.75 2.46 2.60
N SER A 57 0.75 1.58 2.58
CA SER A 57 -0.27 1.56 3.62
C SER A 57 0.30 0.96 4.91
N VAL A 58 -0.09 1.52 6.04
CA VAL A 58 0.33 1.07 7.39
C VAL A 58 -0.72 0.19 8.08
N ARG A 59 -1.82 -0.10 7.40
CA ARG A 59 -2.93 -0.91 7.91
C ARG A 59 -2.53 -2.36 8.11
N HIS A 60 -2.87 -2.94 9.27
CA HIS A 60 -2.58 -4.34 9.58
C HIS A 60 -3.54 -5.33 8.91
N ASP A 61 -4.79 -4.93 8.68
CA ASP A 61 -5.82 -5.74 8.01
C ASP A 61 -5.56 -5.89 6.50
N LYS A 62 -4.87 -4.90 5.90
CA LYS A 62 -4.52 -4.86 4.48
C LYS A 62 -3.02 -4.73 4.28
N ARG A 63 -2.30 -5.83 4.55
CA ARG A 63 -0.84 -5.89 4.44
C ARG A 63 -0.35 -5.71 3.00
N PHE A 64 0.91 -5.29 2.86
CA PHE A 64 1.62 -5.20 1.58
C PHE A 64 0.86 -4.44 0.49
N ARG A 65 0.22 -3.34 0.89
CA ARG A 65 -0.54 -2.47 -0.02
C ARG A 65 0.23 -1.20 -0.31
N LEU A 66 0.40 -0.91 -1.59
CA LEU A 66 1.16 0.22 -2.11
C LEU A 66 0.26 1.02 -3.05
N ALA A 67 0.22 2.33 -2.86
CA ALA A 67 -0.33 3.25 -3.84
C ALA A 67 0.80 3.76 -4.73
N ILE A 68 0.60 3.80 -6.04
CA ILE A 68 1.54 4.35 -7.03
C ILE A 68 0.83 5.37 -7.92
N GLY A 69 1.55 6.42 -8.31
CA GLY A 69 1.09 7.45 -9.22
C GLY A 69 1.89 7.43 -10.51
N SER A 70 1.22 7.60 -11.64
CA SER A 70 1.87 7.67 -12.95
C SER A 70 2.56 9.01 -13.19
N TYR A 71 3.50 8.98 -14.13
CA TYR A 71 3.88 10.11 -14.96
C TYR A 71 3.49 9.80 -16.40
N ILE A 72 2.45 10.48 -16.87
CA ILE A 72 1.93 10.47 -18.24
C ILE A 72 1.92 11.94 -18.66
N GLU A 73 2.51 12.26 -19.82
CA GLU A 73 2.68 13.65 -20.27
C GLU A 73 1.33 14.32 -20.63
N GLU A 74 0.31 13.51 -20.90
CA GLU A 74 -1.06 13.96 -21.10
C GLU A 74 -1.84 14.20 -19.79
N TYR A 75 -3.00 14.88 -19.91
CA TYR A 75 -3.95 15.12 -18.82
C TYR A 75 -4.80 13.88 -18.46
N ASN A 76 -4.16 12.72 -18.34
CA ASN A 76 -4.84 11.48 -17.95
C ASN A 76 -3.89 10.57 -17.15
N ASN A 77 -3.39 11.12 -16.05
CA ASN A 77 -2.55 10.35 -15.14
C ASN A 77 -3.42 9.37 -14.34
N LYS A 78 -2.78 8.35 -13.78
CA LYS A 78 -3.41 7.28 -13.02
C LYS A 78 -2.84 7.22 -11.63
N VAL A 79 -3.69 6.92 -10.65
CA VAL A 79 -3.28 6.41 -9.35
C VAL A 79 -3.77 4.99 -9.25
N GLN A 80 -2.88 4.08 -8.86
CA GLN A 80 -3.16 2.66 -8.80
C GLN A 80 -2.77 2.10 -7.45
N ILE A 81 -3.63 1.25 -6.91
CA ILE A 81 -3.38 0.52 -5.68
C ILE A 81 -2.98 -0.90 -6.05
N VAL A 82 -1.79 -1.30 -5.63
CA VAL A 82 -1.25 -2.64 -5.82
C VAL A 82 -1.11 -3.33 -4.48
N THR A 83 -1.39 -4.63 -4.46
CA THR A 83 -1.29 -5.46 -3.25
C THR A 83 -0.58 -6.75 -3.57
N LEU A 84 0.22 -7.26 -2.63
CA LEU A 84 0.77 -8.59 -2.74
C LEU A 84 -0.34 -9.64 -2.56
N ASP A 85 -0.49 -10.52 -3.54
CA ASP A 85 -1.19 -11.79 -3.36
C ASP A 85 -0.20 -12.81 -2.78
N GLU A 86 -0.38 -13.15 -1.50
CA GLU A 86 0.51 -14.06 -0.78
C GLU A 86 0.47 -15.50 -1.34
N SER A 87 -0.60 -15.88 -2.06
CA SER A 87 -0.73 -17.21 -2.65
C SER A 87 0.12 -17.38 -3.91
N SER A 88 0.15 -16.35 -4.76
CA SER A 88 0.94 -16.31 -5.99
C SER A 88 2.32 -15.66 -5.80
N SER A 89 2.56 -15.02 -4.65
CA SER A 89 3.77 -14.23 -4.38
C SER A 89 3.98 -13.10 -5.40
N GLU A 90 2.89 -12.53 -5.94
CA GLU A 90 2.93 -11.50 -6.97
C GLU A 90 2.12 -10.26 -6.57
N PHE A 91 2.63 -9.07 -6.90
CA PHE A 91 1.87 -7.84 -6.73
C PHE A 91 0.86 -7.69 -7.86
N THR A 92 -0.41 -7.52 -7.49
CA THR A 92 -1.51 -7.35 -8.43
C THR A 92 -2.16 -5.98 -8.25
N ALA A 93 -2.55 -5.34 -9.36
CA ALA A 93 -3.34 -4.12 -9.32
C ALA A 93 -4.76 -4.45 -8.84
N LYS A 94 -5.23 -3.74 -7.82
CA LYS A 94 -6.59 -3.90 -7.25
C LYS A 94 -7.54 -2.82 -7.72
N THR A 95 -7.06 -1.59 -7.80
CA THR A 95 -7.87 -0.48 -8.30
C THR A 95 -7.00 0.55 -8.97
N THR A 96 -7.55 1.21 -9.98
CA THR A 96 -6.90 2.29 -10.74
C THR A 96 -7.94 3.36 -10.99
N PHE A 97 -7.57 4.61 -10.75
CA PHE A 97 -8.43 5.74 -10.97
C PHE A 97 -7.68 6.90 -11.59
N ASP A 98 -8.45 7.78 -12.24
CA ASP A 98 -7.91 8.88 -13.02
C ASP A 98 -7.50 10.04 -12.11
N HIS A 99 -6.38 10.65 -12.44
CA HIS A 99 -5.82 11.79 -11.74
C HIS A 99 -5.45 12.90 -12.74
N PRO A 100 -5.95 14.12 -12.56
CA PRO A 100 -5.46 15.31 -13.25
C PRO A 100 -3.97 15.54 -12.95
N TYR A 101 -3.13 15.45 -13.98
CA TYR A 101 -1.67 15.59 -13.87
C TYR A 101 -0.98 14.52 -12.98
N PRO A 102 0.36 14.35 -13.09
CA PRO A 102 1.11 13.44 -12.23
C PRO A 102 0.96 13.80 -10.75
N THR A 103 0.82 12.79 -9.88
CA THR A 103 0.77 13.03 -8.43
C THR A 103 2.16 13.34 -7.88
N THR A 104 2.36 14.54 -7.36
CA THR A 104 3.64 14.94 -6.72
C THR A 104 3.84 14.27 -5.38
N LYS A 105 2.77 13.85 -4.71
CA LYS A 105 2.79 13.07 -3.48
C LYS A 105 1.55 12.21 -3.34
N ILE A 106 1.73 11.06 -2.71
CA ILE A 106 0.65 10.16 -2.29
C ILE A 106 0.87 9.83 -0.82
N MET A 107 -0.18 9.84 0.00
CA MET A 107 -0.12 9.44 1.40
C MET A 107 -1.38 8.71 1.81
N TRP A 108 -1.21 7.56 2.46
CA TRP A 108 -2.30 6.91 3.17
C TRP A 108 -2.60 7.64 4.47
N ILE A 109 -3.85 7.54 4.93
CA ILE A 109 -4.18 7.86 6.31
C ILE A 109 -3.30 7.03 7.27
N PRO A 110 -2.69 7.64 8.31
CA PRO A 110 -1.86 6.93 9.26
C PRO A 110 -2.70 6.17 10.30
N ASP A 111 -3.46 5.17 9.85
CA ASP A 111 -4.29 4.32 10.70
C ASP A 111 -3.87 2.85 10.60
N MET A 112 -3.13 2.37 11.60
CA MET A 112 -2.67 0.98 11.65
C MET A 112 -3.80 -0.01 12.01
N LYS A 113 -4.77 0.44 12.82
CA LYS A 113 -5.81 -0.41 13.42
C LYS A 113 -7.08 -0.49 12.58
N ALA A 114 -7.16 0.23 11.46
CA ALA A 114 -8.32 0.22 10.57
C ALA A 114 -9.61 0.75 11.24
N ASN A 115 -9.48 1.67 12.19
CA ASN A 115 -10.59 2.30 12.89
C ASN A 115 -11.22 3.46 12.09
N LEU A 116 -10.46 4.03 11.17
CA LEU A 116 -10.86 5.15 10.32
C LEU A 116 -11.20 4.66 8.91
N PRO A 117 -11.96 5.46 8.14
CA PRO A 117 -12.12 5.23 6.73
C PRO A 117 -10.80 5.06 5.99
N ASP A 118 -10.80 4.23 4.96
CA ASP A 118 -9.62 3.94 4.16
C ASP A 118 -9.35 5.10 3.20
N LEU A 119 -8.64 6.11 3.70
CA LEU A 119 -8.38 7.35 2.97
C LEU A 119 -6.98 7.38 2.36
N LEU A 120 -6.90 7.98 1.18
CA LEU A 120 -5.69 8.27 0.44
C LEU A 120 -5.69 9.75 0.03
N ALA A 121 -4.63 10.47 0.37
CA ALA A 121 -4.41 11.83 -0.09
C ALA A 121 -3.45 11.83 -1.28
N THR A 122 -3.78 12.60 -2.32
CA THR A 122 -2.89 12.87 -3.47
C THR A 122 -2.71 14.37 -3.66
N SER A 123 -1.50 14.80 -3.96
CA SER A 123 -1.22 16.18 -4.39
C SER A 123 -0.83 16.21 -5.86
N GLY A 124 -1.27 17.24 -6.57
CA GLY A 124 -0.87 17.57 -7.94
C GLY A 124 -1.09 19.07 -8.17
N ASP A 125 -2.04 19.41 -9.04
CA ASP A 125 -2.64 20.74 -9.15
C ASP A 125 -3.45 21.13 -7.89
N TYR A 126 -4.19 20.18 -7.34
CA TYR A 126 -4.95 20.30 -6.09
C TYR A 126 -4.63 19.14 -5.16
N LEU A 127 -4.98 19.29 -3.88
CA LEU A 127 -5.01 18.18 -2.94
C LEU A 127 -6.37 17.48 -3.05
N ARG A 128 -6.36 16.16 -3.26
CA ARG A 128 -7.56 15.33 -3.34
C ARG A 128 -7.52 14.27 -2.24
N ILE A 129 -8.65 14.06 -1.58
CA ILE A 129 -8.87 12.95 -0.65
C ILE A 129 -9.76 11.93 -1.35
N TRP A 130 -9.27 10.70 -1.40
CA TRP A 130 -9.95 9.55 -1.97
C TRP A 130 -10.32 8.60 -0.84
N ARG A 131 -11.51 8.01 -0.92
CA ARG A 131 -11.92 6.88 -0.09
C ARG A 131 -11.86 5.62 -0.92
N LEU A 132 -11.24 4.58 -0.38
CA LEU A 132 -11.30 3.24 -0.94
C LEU A 132 -12.38 2.43 -0.24
N ASN A 133 -13.35 1.95 -1.01
CA ASN A 133 -14.44 1.12 -0.53
C ASN A 133 -14.00 -0.35 -0.44
N GLN A 134 -14.82 -1.17 0.21
CA GLN A 134 -14.53 -2.60 0.39
C GLN A 134 -14.41 -3.34 -0.95
N ASP A 135 -15.12 -2.88 -1.98
CA ASP A 135 -15.13 -3.45 -3.33
C ASP A 135 -13.94 -3.02 -4.20
N ASN A 136 -12.92 -2.39 -3.58
CA ASN A 136 -11.79 -1.75 -4.26
C ASN A 136 -12.19 -0.60 -5.21
N GLU A 137 -13.40 -0.08 -5.08
CA GLU A 137 -13.77 1.15 -5.77
C GLU A 137 -13.19 2.37 -5.04
N SER A 138 -12.71 3.35 -5.80
CA SER A 138 -12.22 4.61 -5.26
C SER A 138 -13.19 5.73 -5.57
N THR A 139 -13.59 6.48 -4.54
CA THR A 139 -14.42 7.69 -4.69
C THR A 139 -13.64 8.92 -4.22
N MET A 140 -13.76 10.03 -4.95
CA MET A 140 -13.19 11.30 -4.51
C MET A 140 -14.12 11.91 -3.45
N GLU A 141 -13.64 12.02 -2.22
CA GLU A 141 -14.40 12.58 -1.09
C GLU A 141 -14.29 14.10 -1.03
N CYS A 142 -13.10 14.62 -1.32
CA CYS A 142 -12.81 16.03 -1.15
C CYS A 142 -11.79 16.49 -2.17
N LEU A 143 -12.07 17.64 -2.79
CA LEU A 143 -11.12 18.41 -3.56
C LEU A 143 -10.83 19.69 -2.78
N LEU A 144 -9.61 19.81 -2.27
CA LEU A 144 -9.16 21.03 -1.61
C LEU A 144 -8.58 21.94 -2.68
N ASN A 145 -9.47 22.71 -3.30
CA ASN A 145 -9.11 23.94 -3.98
C ASN A 145 -9.24 25.07 -2.95
N ASN A 146 -8.50 26.17 -3.12
CA ASN A 146 -8.53 27.30 -2.18
C ASN A 146 -9.90 28.04 -2.14
N VAL A 147 -10.97 27.44 -2.66
CA VAL A 147 -12.33 27.98 -2.68
C VAL A 147 -13.08 27.33 -1.52
N CYS A 148 -13.04 27.99 -0.37
CA CYS A 148 -13.93 27.67 0.73
C CYS A 148 -15.34 28.14 0.35
N TYR A 149 -16.24 27.24 -0.05
CA TYR A 149 -17.66 27.52 0.00
C TYR A 149 -18.11 27.35 1.46
N CYS A 150 -18.06 28.45 2.22
CA CYS A 150 -18.83 28.53 3.45
C CYS A 150 -20.31 28.57 3.05
N TYR A 151 -21.07 27.53 3.40
CA TYR A 151 -22.53 27.58 3.48
C TYR A 151 -22.94 27.78 4.94
#